data_AF-A0A2H5QFU5-F1
#
_entry.id   AF-A0A2H5QFU5-F1
#
_cell.length_a   1.000
_cell.length_b   1.000
_cell.length_c   1.000
_cell.angle_alpha   90.00
_cell.angle_beta   90.00
_cell.angle_gamma   90.00
#
_symmetry.space_group_name_H-M   'P 1'
#
loop_
_entity.id
_entity.type
_entity.pdbx_description
1 polymer ?
#
loop_
_entity_poly.entity_id
_entity_poly.type
_entity_poly.pdbx_seq_one_letter_code
_entity_poly.pdbx_strand_id
1 'polypeptide(L)'
;MEDVSNGIPFLCWPYSADQFLNERYICDFWKVGLKFDRDESGIITREEIKNKVDQVLGDQYFKARALELKEKVMSSVREGGSSYKTFQNFLQWVKT
;
A
#
# COMPACT_ATOMS: atom_id res chain seq x y z
N MET A 1 -8.98 -1.13 0.01
CA MET A 1 -7.64 -0.64 0.38
C MET A 1 -7.70 0.87 0.50
N GLU A 2 -7.93 1.37 1.71
CA GLU A 2 -8.24 2.78 1.99
C GLU A 2 -7.07 3.71 1.61
N ASP A 3 -5.88 3.47 2.17
CA ASP A 3 -4.71 4.31 1.91
C ASP A 3 -4.30 4.34 0.43
N VAL A 4 -4.33 3.18 -0.25
CA VAL A 4 -4.07 3.10 -1.69
C VAL A 4 -5.08 3.92 -2.49
N SER A 5 -6.37 3.83 -2.17
CA SER A 5 -7.41 4.61 -2.85
C SER A 5 -7.34 6.12 -2.55
N ASN A 6 -6.70 6.50 -1.44
CA ASN A 6 -6.49 7.90 -1.10
C ASN A 6 -5.15 8.45 -1.59
N GLY A 7 -4.21 7.58 -1.98
CA GLY A 7 -2.87 7.96 -2.42
C GLY A 7 -1.95 8.32 -1.25
N ILE A 8 -2.11 7.61 -0.14
CA ILE A 8 -1.36 7.81 1.10
C ILE A 8 -0.20 6.80 1.13
N PRO A 9 1.05 7.25 1.34
CA PRO A 9 2.18 6.36 1.50
C PRO A 9 2.15 5.64 2.84
N PHE A 10 2.79 4.48 2.92
CA PHE A 10 2.72 3.59 4.07
C PHE A 10 3.99 3.63 4.93
N LEU A 11 3.80 3.43 6.23
CA LEU A 11 4.85 3.02 7.13
C LEU A 11 4.41 1.72 7.81
N CYS A 12 4.99 0.60 7.37
CA CYS A 12 4.54 -0.74 7.70
C CYS A 12 5.09 -1.19 9.06
N TRP A 13 4.17 -1.67 9.91
CA TRP A 13 4.45 -2.35 11.17
C TRP A 13 3.60 -3.62 11.27
N PRO A 14 4.00 -4.72 10.63
CA PRO A 14 3.22 -5.95 10.62
C PRO A 14 3.19 -6.59 12.01
N TYR A 15 2.04 -7.18 12.35
CA TYR A 15 1.81 -7.89 13.60
C TYR A 15 1.58 -9.39 13.36
N SER A 16 0.75 -9.77 12.39
CA SER A 16 0.40 -11.18 12.19
C SER A 16 -0.05 -11.52 10.77
N ALA A 17 -0.17 -12.83 10.50
CA ALA A 17 -0.74 -13.39 9.28
C ALA A 17 -0.05 -12.87 7.99
N ASP A 18 -0.85 -12.50 7.00
CA ASP A 18 -0.40 -12.02 5.69
C ASP A 18 0.18 -10.61 5.72
N GLN A 19 0.18 -9.92 6.87
CA GLN A 19 0.73 -8.56 6.98
C GLN A 19 2.22 -8.48 6.61
N PHE A 20 3.00 -9.53 6.86
CA PHE A 20 4.41 -9.60 6.44
C PHE A 20 4.55 -9.66 4.90
N LEU A 21 3.61 -10.33 4.21
CA LEU A 21 3.57 -10.33 2.76
C LEU A 21 3.11 -8.98 2.23
N ASN A 22 2.09 -8.38 2.85
CA ASN A 22 1.60 -7.05 2.49
C ASN A 22 2.69 -5.98 2.65
N GLU A 23 3.47 -6.01 3.74
CA GLU A 23 4.66 -5.15 3.91
C GLU A 23 5.61 -5.29 2.73
N ARG A 24 5.93 -6.53 2.34
CA ARG A 24 6.84 -6.80 1.23
C ARG A 24 6.30 -6.23 -0.10
N TYR A 25 5.01 -6.41 -0.38
CA TYR A 25 4.37 -5.80 -1.55
C TYR A 25 4.44 -4.27 -1.54
N ILE A 26 4.14 -3.66 -0.40
CA ILE A 26 4.13 -2.22 -0.23
C ILE A 26 5.53 -1.62 -0.39
N CYS A 27 6.53 -2.21 0.26
CA CYS A 27 7.89 -1.67 0.31
C CYS A 27 8.71 -2.03 -0.94
N ASP A 28 8.70 -3.30 -1.36
CA ASP A 28 9.65 -3.79 -2.37
C ASP A 28 9.09 -3.67 -3.80
N PHE A 29 7.81 -3.96 -3.97
CA PHE A 29 7.18 -4.07 -5.30
C PHE A 29 6.48 -2.77 -5.71
N TRP A 30 5.56 -2.29 -4.89
CA TRP A 30 4.83 -1.04 -5.17
C TRP A 30 5.69 0.19 -4.90
N LYS A 31 6.60 0.08 -3.91
CA LYS A 31 7.49 1.16 -3.48
C LYS A 31 6.70 2.41 -3.08
N VAL A 32 5.62 2.19 -2.33
CA VAL A 32 4.72 3.24 -1.82
C VAL A 32 4.85 3.43 -0.31
N GLY A 33 5.85 2.80 0.31
CA GLY A 33 6.07 2.91 1.74
C GLY A 33 7.39 2.32 2.19
N LEU A 34 7.59 2.39 3.48
CA LEU A 34 8.76 1.89 4.20
C LEU A 34 8.34 0.91 5.29
N LYS A 35 9.30 0.12 5.75
CA LYS A 35 9.19 -0.69 6.96
C LYS A 35 10.20 -0.22 8.01
N PHE A 36 9.95 -0.59 9.25
CA PHE A 36 10.90 -0.38 10.34
C PHE A 36 11.94 -1.47 10.39
N ASP A 37 13.18 -1.06 10.63
CA ASP A 37 14.28 -1.95 10.91
C ASP A 37 14.38 -2.18 12.43
N ARG A 38 14.75 -3.41 12.83
CA ARG A 38 14.94 -3.77 14.23
C ARG A 38 16.43 -3.73 14.55
N ASP A 39 16.76 -3.27 15.75
CA ASP A 39 18.13 -3.36 16.26
C ASP A 39 18.54 -4.80 16.58
N GLU A 40 19.76 -4.99 17.08
CA GLU A 40 20.31 -6.30 17.46
C GLU A 40 19.49 -7.01 18.55
N SER A 41 18.73 -6.26 19.34
CA SER A 41 17.83 -6.78 20.39
C SER A 41 16.42 -7.08 19.85
N GLY A 42 16.18 -6.87 18.56
CA GLY A 42 14.88 -7.05 17.92
C GLY A 42 13.89 -5.93 18.21
N ILE A 43 14.34 -4.78 18.72
CA ILE A 43 13.49 -3.64 19.10
C ILE A 43 13.51 -2.59 17.99
N ILE A 44 12.35 -1.99 17.71
CA ILE A 44 12.25 -0.78 16.87
C ILE A 44 12.49 0.42 17.78
N THR A 45 13.60 1.11 17.58
CA THR A 45 14.00 2.23 18.45
C THR A 45 13.19 3.48 18.17
N ARG A 46 13.15 4.40 19.14
CA ARG A 46 12.53 5.73 18.93
C ARG A 46 13.19 6.50 17.79
N GLU A 47 14.50 6.37 17.64
CA GLU A 47 15.26 7.02 16.57
C GLU A 47 14.85 6.49 15.20
N GLU A 48 14.73 5.17 15.07
CA GLU A 48 14.24 4.52 13.86
C GLU A 48 12.82 4.98 13.50
N ILE A 49 11.92 5.06 14.48
CA ILE A 49 10.55 5.56 14.26
C ILE A 49 10.59 6.98 13.71
N LYS A 50 11.34 7.86 14.37
CA LYS A 50 11.46 9.26 13.95
C LYS A 50 12.02 9.35 12.52
N ASN A 51 13.11 8.65 12.24
CA ASN A 51 13.80 8.71 10.95
C ASN A 51 12.90 8.23 9.82
N LYS A 52 12.17 7.12 9.98
CA LYS A 52 11.26 6.61 8.94
C LYS A 52 10.02 7.50 8.75
N VAL A 53 9.50 8.11 9.82
CA VAL A 53 8.42 9.10 9.72
C VAL A 53 8.87 10.33 8.94
N ASP A 54 10.04 10.88 9.29
CA ASP A 54 10.62 12.03 8.58
C ASP A 54 10.90 11.69 7.11
N GLN A 55 11.40 10.47 6.83
CA GLN A 55 11.67 10.01 5.47
C GLN A 55 10.39 9.85 4.63
N VAL A 56 9.36 9.17 5.14
CA VAL A 56 8.14 8.90 4.36
C VAL A 56 7.32 10.16 4.10
N LEU A 57 7.37 11.14 5.01
CA LEU A 57 6.67 12.42 4.86
C LEU A 57 7.48 13.47 4.08
N GLY A 58 8.82 13.45 4.21
CA GLY A 58 9.72 14.41 3.60
C GLY A 58 10.07 14.09 2.15
N ASP A 59 10.13 12.80 1.77
CA ASP A 59 10.51 12.38 0.43
C ASP A 59 9.29 12.36 -0.52
N GLN A 60 9.31 13.25 -1.52
CA GLN A 60 8.27 13.33 -2.54
C GLN A 60 8.15 12.06 -3.38
N TYR A 61 9.18 11.19 -3.41
CA TYR A 61 9.13 9.90 -4.08
C TYR A 61 7.95 9.06 -3.61
N PHE A 62 7.77 8.87 -2.30
CA PHE A 62 6.69 8.02 -1.78
C PHE A 62 5.32 8.59 -2.09
N LYS A 63 5.15 9.91 -1.95
CA LYS A 63 3.90 10.60 -2.31
C LYS A 63 3.56 10.44 -3.79
N ALA A 64 4.54 10.63 -4.68
CA ALA A 64 4.34 10.47 -6.12
C ALA A 64 3.95 9.03 -6.48
N ARG A 65 4.63 8.04 -5.88
CA ARG A 65 4.32 6.61 -6.07
C ARG A 65 2.93 6.24 -5.56
N ALA A 66 2.54 6.75 -4.39
CA ALA A 66 1.21 6.52 -3.82
C ALA A 66 0.10 7.11 -4.70
N LEU A 67 0.29 8.33 -5.23
CA LEU A 67 -0.65 8.94 -6.16
C LEU A 67 -0.73 8.19 -7.50
N GLU A 68 0.39 7.72 -8.05
CA GLU A 68 0.39 6.90 -9.26
C GLU A 68 -0.40 5.59 -9.05
N LEU A 69 -0.22 4.95 -7.90
CA LEU A 69 -0.95 3.73 -7.56
C LEU A 69 -2.44 4.00 -7.34
N LYS A 70 -2.79 5.12 -6.71
CA LYS A 70 -4.17 5.59 -6.59
C LYS A 70 -4.83 5.71 -7.96
N GLU A 71 -4.21 6.39 -8.92
CA GLU A 71 -4.78 6.56 -10.26
C GLU A 71 -5.03 5.21 -10.94
N LYS A 72 -4.09 4.26 -10.82
CA LYS A 72 -4.27 2.90 -11.34
C LYS A 72 -5.49 2.21 -10.72
N VAL A 73 -5.64 2.27 -9.40
CA VAL A 73 -6.78 1.66 -8.68
C VAL A 73 -8.09 2.36 -9.05
N MET A 74 -8.14 3.69 -9.07
CA MET A 74 -9.35 4.43 -9.41
C MET A 74 -9.79 4.17 -10.85
N SER A 75 -8.83 4.01 -11.77
CA SER A 75 -9.11 3.65 -13.16
C SER A 75 -9.67 2.24 -13.33
N SER A 76 -9.36 1.31 -12.43
CA SER A 76 -9.82 -0.08 -12.52
C SER A 76 -11.24 -0.25 -11.97
N VAL A 77 -11.59 0.52 -10.93
CA VAL A 77 -12.90 0.42 -10.24
C VAL A 77 -13.99 1.29 -10.86
N ARG A 78 -13.64 2.38 -11.56
CA ARG A 78 -14.62 3.23 -12.26
C ARG A 78 -15.39 2.44 -13.32
N GLU A 79 -16.54 2.97 -13.72
CA GLU A 79 -17.35 2.38 -14.79
C GLU A 79 -16.51 2.16 -16.07
N GLY A 80 -16.65 0.97 -16.66
CA GLY A 80 -15.84 0.53 -17.80
C GLY A 80 -14.40 0.07 -17.48
N GLY A 81 -13.95 0.23 -16.24
CA GLY A 81 -12.67 -0.27 -15.71
C GLY A 81 -12.62 -1.80 -15.61
N SER A 82 -11.42 -2.35 -15.41
CA SER A 82 -11.21 -3.80 -15.38
C SER A 82 -11.92 -4.48 -14.20
N SER A 83 -11.75 -3.97 -12.98
CA SER A 83 -12.41 -4.51 -11.78
C SER A 83 -13.94 -4.37 -11.88
N TYR A 84 -14.43 -3.25 -12.42
CA TYR A 84 -15.86 -3.05 -12.70
C TYR A 84 -16.40 -4.13 -13.66
N LYS A 85 -15.72 -4.35 -14.80
CA LYS A 85 -16.11 -5.37 -15.79
C LYS A 85 -16.07 -6.78 -15.21
N THR A 86 -15.04 -7.12 -14.44
CA THR A 86 -14.96 -8.42 -13.75
C THR A 86 -16.16 -8.62 -12.82
N PHE A 87 -16.54 -7.59 -12.07
CA PHE A 87 -17.70 -7.66 -11.19
C PHE A 87 -19.02 -7.81 -11.96
N GLN A 88 -19.21 -7.07 -13.06
CA GLN A 88 -20.38 -7.22 -13.94
C GLN A 88 -20.48 -8.64 -14.52
N ASN A 89 -19.36 -9.20 -14.98
CA ASN A 89 -19.31 -10.57 -15.49
C ASN A 89 -19.70 -11.58 -14.40
N PHE A 90 -19.22 -11.39 -13.17
CA PHE A 90 -19.62 -12.22 -12.04
C PHE A 90 -21.12 -12.14 -11.76
N LEU A 91 -21.70 -10.93 -11.75
CA LEU A 91 -23.15 -10.76 -11.56
C LEU A 91 -23.98 -11.42 -12.66
N GLN A 92 -23.49 -11.42 -13.90
CA GLN A 92 -24.14 -12.12 -15.01
C GLN A 92 -24.05 -13.65 -14.84
N TRP A 93 -22.89 -14.15 -14.42
CA TRP A 93 -22.66 -15.58 -14.18
C TRP A 93 -23.57 -16.13 -13.06
N VAL A 94 -23.71 -15.41 -11.94
CA VAL A 94 -24.57 -15.84 -10.81
C VAL A 94 -26.06 -15.93 -11.19
N LYS A 95 -26.49 -15.19 -12.21
CA LYS A 95 -27.89 -15.22 -12.70
C LYS A 95 -28.17 -16.37 -13.68
N THR A 96 -27.13 -17.10 -14.09
CA THR A 96 -27.23 -18.27 -14.97
C THR A 96 -27.44 -19.51 -14.13
#